data_AF-A0A8C5WV93-F1
#
_entry.id   AF-A0A8C5WV93-F1
#
_cell.length_a   1.000
_cell.length_b   1.000
_cell.length_c   1.000
_cell.angle_alpha   90.00
_cell.angle_beta   90.00
_cell.angle_gamma   90.00
#
_symmetry.space_group_name_H-M   'P 1'
#
loop_
_entity.id
_entity.type
_entity.pdbx_description
1 polymer ?
#
loop_
_entity_poly.entity_id
_entity_poly.type
_entity_poly.pdbx_seq_one_letter_code
_entity_poly.pdbx_strand_id
1 'polypeptide(L)'
;MSWIPEIQKVDDPCSEVGLELYRKVHNLRILACGGDGTVGWILSILDQLRLNPPPPVAILPLGTGNDLARTLNWGGGYTDEPLSKILSHVEEGEIVQLDRWNLQVDPKPEGNLEEKDETATDKLPLDVFNNYFSLGFDARVTLEFHESRGKCQCTAFSDFLMGSSKDLAKHIKVVCDGTDLTPKIQDLKPQCLVFLNIPRYCAGTMPWGNPGEHHDFEPQRHDDGCLEVIGFTMTSLAALQVGGHGERLHQCREVVLTTSKAIPMQVDGEPCKLGASCIRISLRNQANMVQKTKRRNSMPVLNDQQPIPERLRIRVSRIGMHDYEALHYDKEKLKEASVPLGIIVVPGDSDLELCRTHIERLQEEGDGAKPKTLSCQKLSPKWCFLDYELFVLDPELVRTQTVGTSAMPDLVDVPSTPTKQHLPLPISPPSTPLLFLWHLSSSHVLPSFCQLLHFALCCLFFTDDALIDAAKNNDFSKFKELHQAGKDLMIRDPTGQTVLHHAVKSGSKEIVKYIIENAPAEILDVAEENGETSLHQAAALRQRTICHYIVEAGASLMKTDLHGDTAKHRAEKANDPDLAAYLENRQHYQMIQREDQETAV
;
A
#
# COMPACT_ATOMS: atom_id res chain seq x y z
N MET A 1 6.90 -27.06 11.33
CA MET A 1 5.44 -27.25 11.25
C MET A 1 5.04 -27.42 9.78
N SER A 2 3.96 -28.14 9.45
CA SER A 2 3.42 -28.16 8.08
C SER A 2 2.59 -26.90 7.85
N TRP A 3 3.13 -25.94 7.11
CA TRP A 3 2.39 -24.76 6.66
C TRP A 3 1.43 -25.18 5.53
N ILE A 4 0.15 -24.87 5.69
CA ILE A 4 -0.83 -25.03 4.63
C ILE A 4 -1.15 -23.62 4.13
N PRO A 5 -0.57 -23.19 2.99
CA PRO A 5 -0.85 -21.87 2.44
C PRO A 5 -2.24 -21.91 1.80
N GLU A 6 -3.23 -21.31 2.47
CA GLU A 6 -4.55 -21.08 1.89
C GLU A 6 -4.79 -19.56 1.86
N ILE A 7 -4.86 -19.00 0.65
CA ILE A 7 -5.16 -17.58 0.44
C ILE A 7 -6.68 -17.47 0.30
N GLN A 8 -7.35 -17.01 1.35
CA GLN A 8 -8.79 -16.78 1.33
C GLN A 8 -9.07 -15.28 1.27
N LYS A 9 -9.95 -14.89 0.34
CA LYS A 9 -10.30 -13.49 0.11
C LYS A 9 -11.28 -13.02 1.21
N VAL A 10 -11.02 -11.84 1.76
CA VAL A 10 -11.95 -11.14 2.66
C VAL A 10 -13.25 -10.88 1.88
N ASP A 11 -14.40 -11.26 2.45
CA ASP A 11 -15.76 -11.29 1.88
C ASP A 11 -16.19 -12.57 1.14
N ASP A 12 -15.35 -13.62 1.09
CA ASP A 12 -15.79 -14.92 0.59
C ASP A 12 -16.43 -15.74 1.73
N PRO A 13 -17.67 -16.26 1.61
CA PRO A 13 -18.25 -17.23 2.56
C PRO A 13 -17.38 -18.48 2.76
N CYS A 14 -16.40 -18.73 1.87
CA CYS A 14 -15.40 -19.78 2.01
C CYS A 14 -14.39 -19.54 3.17
N SER A 15 -14.31 -18.32 3.72
CA SER A 15 -13.32 -17.99 4.76
C SER A 15 -13.64 -18.54 6.16
N GLU A 16 -14.92 -18.56 6.55
CA GLU A 16 -15.38 -19.28 7.74
C GLU A 16 -15.14 -20.80 7.58
N VAL A 17 -15.33 -21.31 6.35
CA VAL A 17 -15.10 -22.72 6.01
C VAL A 17 -13.62 -23.09 6.15
N GLY A 18 -12.71 -22.20 5.76
CA GLY A 18 -11.26 -22.41 5.94
C GLY A 18 -10.87 -22.54 7.40
N LEU A 19 -11.27 -21.58 8.24
CA LEU A 19 -10.95 -21.63 9.68
C LEU A 19 -11.60 -22.84 10.38
N GLU A 20 -12.81 -23.23 9.99
CA GLU A 20 -13.47 -24.43 10.52
C GLU A 20 -12.76 -25.72 10.08
N LEU A 21 -12.20 -25.76 8.86
CA LEU A 21 -11.41 -26.90 8.35
C LEU A 21 -10.16 -27.14 9.21
N TYR A 22 -9.52 -26.06 9.68
CA TYR A 22 -8.32 -26.12 10.52
C TYR A 22 -8.60 -26.21 12.03
N ARG A 23 -9.86 -26.33 12.46
CA ARG A 23 -10.25 -26.47 13.89
C ARG A 23 -9.54 -27.61 14.62
N LYS A 24 -9.13 -28.66 13.89
CA LYS A 24 -8.43 -29.84 14.43
C LYS A 24 -6.90 -29.73 14.41
N VAL A 25 -6.34 -28.66 13.82
CA VAL A 25 -4.89 -28.47 13.75
C VAL A 25 -4.38 -27.94 15.08
N HIS A 26 -3.52 -28.72 15.73
CA HIS A 26 -2.83 -28.29 16.94
C HIS A 26 -1.76 -27.25 16.60
N ASN A 27 -1.59 -26.24 17.46
CA ASN A 27 -0.59 -25.17 17.31
C ASN A 27 -0.74 -24.32 16.03
N LEU A 28 -1.99 -24.12 15.57
CA LEU A 28 -2.29 -23.22 14.46
C LEU A 28 -1.91 -21.78 14.83
N ARG A 29 -1.12 -21.13 13.97
CA ARG A 29 -0.92 -19.67 13.96
C ARG A 29 -1.51 -19.12 12.66
N ILE A 30 -2.18 -17.98 12.73
CA ILE A 30 -2.83 -17.35 11.58
C ILE A 30 -1.99 -16.14 11.16
N LEU A 31 -1.72 -15.99 9.87
CA LEU A 31 -1.11 -14.79 9.30
C LEU A 31 -2.19 -13.98 8.56
N ALA A 32 -2.55 -12.83 9.11
CA ALA A 32 -3.51 -11.90 8.52
C ALA A 32 -2.80 -10.95 7.54
N CYS A 33 -3.02 -11.14 6.24
CA CYS A 33 -2.47 -10.29 5.19
C CYS A 33 -3.45 -9.17 4.84
N GLY A 34 -3.28 -7.98 5.42
CA GLY A 34 -4.24 -6.89 5.26
C GLY A 34 -3.94 -5.68 6.14
N GLY A 35 -4.95 -4.81 6.30
CA GLY A 35 -4.92 -3.69 7.24
C GLY A 35 -5.57 -4.03 8.58
N ASP A 36 -5.71 -3.04 9.46
CA ASP A 36 -6.31 -3.21 10.80
C ASP A 36 -7.75 -3.80 10.72
N GLY A 37 -8.56 -3.36 9.74
CA GLY A 37 -9.91 -3.90 9.52
C GLY A 37 -9.94 -5.40 9.18
N THR A 38 -8.96 -5.88 8.41
CA THR A 38 -8.82 -7.31 8.09
C THR A 38 -8.54 -8.13 9.36
N VAL A 39 -7.67 -7.62 10.23
CA VAL A 39 -7.35 -8.25 11.51
C VAL A 39 -8.59 -8.26 12.42
N GLY A 40 -9.30 -7.14 12.55
CA GLY A 40 -10.52 -7.04 13.35
C GLY A 40 -11.62 -8.01 12.89
N TRP A 41 -11.77 -8.21 11.58
CA TRP A 41 -12.68 -9.20 11.01
C TRP A 41 -12.28 -10.63 11.36
N ILE A 42 -11.01 -11.02 11.20
CA ILE A 42 -10.51 -12.35 11.59
C ILE A 42 -10.78 -12.61 13.08
N LEU A 43 -10.47 -11.65 13.95
CA LEU A 43 -10.72 -11.77 15.39
C LEU A 43 -12.20 -11.96 15.71
N SER A 44 -13.09 -11.30 14.96
CA SER A 44 -14.54 -11.46 15.10
C SER A 44 -15.03 -12.84 14.66
N ILE A 45 -14.44 -13.43 13.62
CA ILE A 45 -14.73 -14.81 13.24
C ILE A 45 -14.23 -15.79 14.30
N LEU A 46 -13.01 -15.59 14.83
CA LEU A 46 -12.45 -16.46 15.87
C LEU A 46 -13.35 -16.48 17.13
N ASP A 47 -13.93 -15.35 17.51
CA ASP A 47 -14.94 -15.27 18.59
C ASP A 47 -16.16 -16.16 18.32
N GLN A 48 -16.64 -16.18 17.07
CA GLN A 48 -17.82 -16.95 16.67
C GLN A 48 -17.53 -18.45 16.64
N LEU A 49 -16.38 -18.85 16.12
CA LEU A 49 -15.99 -20.26 16.01
C LEU A 49 -15.66 -20.90 17.37
N ARG A 50 -15.25 -20.08 18.36
CA ARG A 50 -14.88 -20.50 19.72
C ARG A 50 -13.88 -21.65 19.71
N LEU A 51 -12.79 -21.48 18.96
CA LEU A 51 -11.69 -22.44 18.90
C LEU A 51 -10.99 -22.55 20.25
N ASN A 52 -10.53 -23.76 20.61
CA ASN A 52 -9.86 -24.02 21.88
C ASN A 52 -8.64 -24.93 21.69
N PRO A 53 -7.40 -24.45 21.94
CA PRO A 53 -7.07 -23.06 22.31
C PRO A 53 -7.32 -22.09 21.14
N PRO A 54 -7.63 -20.80 21.40
CA PRO A 54 -7.78 -19.81 20.35
C PRO A 54 -6.42 -19.57 19.65
N PRO A 55 -6.35 -19.69 18.31
CA PRO A 55 -5.09 -19.54 17.59
C PRO A 55 -4.60 -18.09 17.63
N PRO A 56 -3.29 -17.84 17.81
CA PRO A 56 -2.73 -16.50 17.75
C PRO A 56 -2.72 -15.96 16.31
N VAL A 57 -2.93 -14.65 16.17
CA VAL A 57 -2.94 -13.95 14.88
C VAL A 57 -1.70 -13.05 14.73
N ALA A 58 -0.92 -13.27 13.67
CA ALA A 58 0.15 -12.41 13.19
C ALA A 58 -0.36 -11.48 12.09
N ILE A 59 0.34 -10.37 11.84
CA ILE A 59 -0.10 -9.36 10.89
C ILE A 59 0.97 -9.15 9.82
N LEU A 60 0.58 -9.25 8.55
CA LEU A 60 1.35 -8.73 7.42
C LEU A 60 0.71 -7.39 7.01
N PRO A 61 1.35 -6.24 7.30
CA PRO A 61 0.75 -4.92 7.15
C PRO A 61 0.65 -4.49 5.68
N LEU A 62 -0.51 -4.78 5.06
CA LEU A 62 -0.83 -4.40 3.67
C LEU A 62 -1.82 -3.24 3.58
N GLY A 63 -2.29 -2.70 4.72
CA GLY A 63 -3.21 -1.56 4.78
C GLY A 63 -2.51 -0.21 4.79
N THR A 64 -3.30 0.88 4.88
CA THR A 64 -2.79 2.26 5.01
C THR A 64 -2.63 2.72 6.47
N GLY A 65 -3.42 2.13 7.40
CA GLY A 65 -3.47 2.48 8.83
C GLY A 65 -2.41 1.76 9.65
N ASN A 66 -2.41 0.42 9.64
CA ASN A 66 -1.45 -0.52 10.25
C ASN A 66 -0.97 -0.16 11.67
N ASP A 67 -1.81 0.50 12.48
CA ASP A 67 -1.42 0.94 13.83
C ASP A 67 -1.26 -0.25 14.78
N LEU A 68 -2.07 -1.30 14.61
CA LEU A 68 -1.94 -2.54 15.37
C LEU A 68 -0.63 -3.28 15.00
N ALA A 69 -0.30 -3.33 13.71
CA ALA A 69 0.95 -3.92 13.24
C ALA A 69 2.18 -3.19 13.80
N ARG A 70 2.16 -1.86 13.85
CA ARG A 70 3.22 -1.05 14.49
C ARG A 70 3.33 -1.34 15.99
N THR A 71 2.21 -1.51 16.69
CA THR A 71 2.17 -1.88 18.12
C THR A 71 2.81 -3.24 18.36
N LEU A 72 2.57 -4.19 17.46
CA LEU A 72 3.07 -5.57 17.55
C LEU A 72 4.43 -5.78 16.83
N ASN A 73 5.14 -4.70 16.51
CA ASN A 73 6.46 -4.68 15.86
C ASN A 73 6.52 -5.30 14.44
N TRP A 74 5.38 -5.47 13.76
CA TRP A 74 5.34 -5.94 12.37
C TRP A 74 5.64 -4.82 11.36
N GLY A 75 5.64 -3.57 11.80
CA GLY A 75 5.97 -2.40 10.99
C GLY A 75 4.74 -1.70 10.43
N GLY A 76 4.99 -0.60 9.70
CA GLY A 76 3.93 0.24 9.12
C GLY A 76 3.46 -0.16 7.73
N GLY A 77 4.17 -1.09 7.08
CA GLY A 77 3.88 -1.55 5.73
C GLY A 77 4.78 -2.73 5.36
N TYR A 78 4.43 -3.43 4.30
CA TYR A 78 5.22 -4.54 3.75
C TYR A 78 6.43 -4.01 2.97
N THR A 79 7.60 -4.60 3.20
CA THR A 79 8.89 -4.15 2.67
C THR A 79 9.52 -5.17 1.70
N ASP A 80 8.71 -5.89 0.94
CA ASP A 80 9.16 -6.93 0.00
C ASP A 80 10.07 -8.02 0.62
N GLU A 81 9.91 -8.28 1.92
CA GLU A 81 10.65 -9.34 2.60
C GLU A 81 10.23 -10.72 2.06
N PRO A 82 11.17 -11.67 1.88
CA PRO A 82 10.83 -13.02 1.47
C PRO A 82 9.81 -13.67 2.40
N LEU A 83 8.82 -14.36 1.84
CA LEU A 83 7.77 -15.02 2.62
C LEU A 83 8.37 -16.00 3.65
N SER A 84 9.47 -16.68 3.34
CA SER A 84 10.18 -17.55 4.29
C SER A 84 10.64 -16.80 5.55
N LYS A 85 11.14 -15.57 5.40
CA LYS A 85 11.54 -14.70 6.51
C LYS A 85 10.33 -14.30 7.34
N ILE A 86 9.22 -13.92 6.69
CA ILE A 86 7.97 -13.57 7.38
C ILE A 86 7.44 -14.77 8.16
N LEU A 87 7.36 -15.95 7.54
CA LEU A 87 6.89 -17.16 8.21
C LEU A 87 7.80 -17.55 9.38
N SER A 88 9.12 -17.35 9.28
CA SER A 88 10.03 -17.53 10.41
C SER A 88 9.70 -16.59 11.58
N HIS A 89 9.39 -15.32 11.29
CA HIS A 89 8.96 -14.37 12.32
C HIS A 89 7.59 -14.73 12.91
N VAL A 90 6.68 -15.32 12.13
CA VAL A 90 5.39 -15.81 12.63
C VAL A 90 5.60 -17.01 13.55
N GLU A 91 6.54 -17.90 13.23
CA GLU A 91 6.88 -19.07 14.05
C GLU A 91 7.60 -18.67 15.36
N GLU A 92 8.60 -17.79 15.26
CA GLU A 92 9.43 -17.32 16.38
C GLU A 92 8.74 -16.26 17.26
N GLY A 93 7.68 -15.61 16.76
CA GLY A 93 7.03 -14.50 17.43
C GLY A 93 6.42 -14.88 18.78
N GLU A 94 6.44 -13.94 19.71
CA GLU A 94 5.88 -14.11 21.05
C GLU A 94 4.36 -13.97 21.01
N ILE A 95 3.65 -14.77 21.81
CA ILE A 95 2.20 -14.65 21.93
C ILE A 95 1.91 -13.62 23.01
N VAL A 96 1.26 -12.52 22.63
CA VAL A 96 0.79 -11.46 23.52
C VAL A 96 -0.73 -11.39 23.53
N GLN A 97 -1.30 -10.82 24.58
CA GLN A 97 -2.74 -10.57 24.64
C GLN A 97 -3.05 -9.20 24.01
N LEU A 98 -4.24 -9.09 23.40
CA LEU A 98 -4.82 -7.84 22.95
C LEU A 98 -6.21 -7.72 23.56
N ASP A 99 -6.42 -6.71 24.40
CA ASP A 99 -7.72 -6.35 24.92
C ASP A 99 -8.65 -5.93 23.78
N ARG A 100 -9.92 -6.32 23.87
CA ARG A 100 -10.95 -5.99 22.89
C ARG A 100 -12.17 -5.45 23.62
N TRP A 101 -12.84 -4.46 23.04
CA TRP A 101 -13.79 -3.64 23.77
C TRP A 101 -15.15 -3.63 23.08
N ASN A 102 -16.20 -3.95 23.83
CA ASN A 102 -17.58 -3.89 23.37
C ASN A 102 -18.08 -2.44 23.31
N LEU A 103 -18.87 -2.14 22.29
CA LEU A 103 -19.61 -0.89 22.11
C LEU A 103 -21.10 -1.20 22.10
N GLN A 104 -21.77 -0.92 23.21
CA GLN A 104 -23.23 -1.03 23.30
C GLN A 104 -23.86 0.35 23.12
N VAL A 105 -24.76 0.47 22.14
CA VAL A 105 -25.45 1.73 21.80
C VAL A 105 -26.93 1.61 22.13
N ASP A 106 -27.39 2.47 23.03
CA ASP A 106 -28.80 2.64 23.36
C ASP A 106 -29.28 4.01 22.85
N PRO A 107 -30.22 4.08 21.88
CA PRO A 107 -30.76 5.34 21.38
C PRO A 107 -31.43 6.12 22.52
N LYS A 108 -31.20 7.44 22.57
CA LYS A 108 -31.91 8.28 23.54
C LYS A 108 -33.30 8.66 23.01
N PRO A 109 -34.39 8.40 23.76
CA PRO A 109 -35.75 8.73 23.32
C PRO A 109 -36.10 10.24 23.43
N GLU A 110 -35.21 11.09 23.96
CA GLU A 110 -35.52 12.48 24.33
C GLU A 110 -34.82 13.53 23.45
N GLY A 111 -34.90 13.40 22.13
CA GLY A 111 -34.57 14.48 21.19
C GLY A 111 -35.83 15.13 20.65
N ASN A 112 -35.95 16.46 20.68
CA ASN A 112 -37.01 17.18 19.97
C ASN A 112 -37.07 16.67 18.52
N LEU A 113 -38.23 16.20 18.08
CA LEU A 113 -38.48 15.60 16.76
C LEU A 113 -38.19 16.56 15.57
N GLU A 114 -37.85 17.81 15.84
CA GLU A 114 -37.66 18.87 14.85
C GLU A 114 -36.23 18.94 14.27
N GLU A 115 -35.23 18.27 14.87
CA GLU A 115 -33.83 18.22 14.38
C GLU A 115 -33.38 16.77 14.06
N LYS A 116 -34.23 15.97 13.42
CA LYS A 116 -33.80 14.64 12.98
C LYS A 116 -32.92 14.79 11.74
N ASP A 117 -31.61 14.81 11.96
CA ASP A 117 -30.62 14.83 10.90
C ASP A 117 -30.77 13.56 10.05
N GLU A 118 -31.27 13.69 8.81
CA GLU A 118 -31.55 12.57 7.91
C GLU A 118 -30.31 11.72 7.59
N THR A 119 -29.11 12.27 7.81
CA THR A 119 -27.83 11.58 7.59
C THR A 119 -27.34 10.79 8.81
N ALA A 120 -28.01 10.91 9.96
CA ALA A 120 -27.60 10.24 11.19
C ALA A 120 -28.16 8.80 11.29
N THR A 121 -27.30 7.87 11.71
CA THR A 121 -27.64 6.47 12.00
C THR A 121 -27.89 6.26 13.48
N ASP A 122 -28.69 5.25 13.82
CA ASP A 122 -28.96 4.82 15.20
C ASP A 122 -27.97 3.73 15.68
N LYS A 123 -27.05 3.29 14.83
CA LYS A 123 -26.07 2.23 15.12
C LYS A 123 -24.66 2.62 14.68
N LEU A 124 -23.67 2.16 15.45
CA LEU A 124 -22.25 2.20 15.08
C LEU A 124 -21.96 1.14 14.00
N PRO A 125 -20.92 1.34 13.17
CA PRO A 125 -20.54 0.40 12.12
C PRO A 125 -20.00 -0.92 12.67
N LEU A 126 -19.39 -0.88 13.86
CA LEU A 126 -18.84 -2.02 14.58
C LEU A 126 -19.33 -2.01 16.04
N ASP A 127 -19.57 -3.19 16.61
CA ASP A 127 -19.94 -3.41 18.01
C ASP A 127 -18.73 -3.75 18.90
N VAL A 128 -17.55 -3.86 18.30
CA VAL A 128 -16.27 -4.13 18.96
C VAL A 128 -15.17 -3.30 18.32
N PHE A 129 -14.23 -2.83 19.12
CA PHE A 129 -12.99 -2.24 18.61
C PHE A 129 -11.76 -2.87 19.27
N ASN A 130 -10.66 -2.83 18.52
CA ASN A 130 -9.37 -3.42 18.85
C ASN A 130 -8.28 -2.35 18.97
N ASN A 131 -8.42 -1.23 18.27
CA ASN A 131 -7.42 -0.15 18.28
C ASN A 131 -7.94 1.06 19.04
N TYR A 132 -9.00 1.67 18.55
CA TYR A 132 -9.56 2.88 19.15
C TYR A 132 -10.97 3.22 18.67
N PHE A 133 -11.69 3.94 19.53
CA PHE A 133 -12.98 4.57 19.23
C PHE A 133 -12.85 6.07 19.44
N SER A 134 -13.35 6.89 18.50
CA SER A 134 -13.27 8.35 18.62
C SER A 134 -14.54 9.07 18.18
N LEU A 135 -14.67 10.32 18.65
CA LEU A 135 -15.74 11.23 18.25
C LEU A 135 -15.24 12.66 18.11
N GLY A 136 -15.93 13.41 17.24
CA GLY A 136 -15.60 14.81 16.95
C GLY A 136 -14.71 14.94 15.72
N PHE A 137 -13.67 15.76 15.83
CA PHE A 137 -12.87 16.19 14.67
C PHE A 137 -12.24 15.03 13.89
N ASP A 138 -11.60 14.08 14.59
CA ASP A 138 -10.98 12.89 13.98
C ASP A 138 -12.00 12.10 13.14
N ALA A 139 -13.05 11.64 13.79
CA ALA A 139 -14.14 10.91 13.16
C ALA A 139 -14.80 11.64 11.99
N ARG A 140 -14.92 12.97 12.08
CA ARG A 140 -15.45 13.78 10.97
C ARG A 140 -14.53 13.74 9.76
N VAL A 141 -13.22 13.90 9.95
CA VAL A 141 -12.24 13.79 8.85
C VAL A 141 -12.30 12.39 8.25
N THR A 142 -12.40 11.34 9.08
CA THR A 142 -12.57 9.97 8.60
C THR A 142 -13.86 9.80 7.78
N LEU A 143 -14.97 10.38 8.24
CA LEU A 143 -16.27 10.33 7.55
C LEU A 143 -16.23 11.05 6.20
N GLU A 144 -15.71 12.28 6.15
CA GLU A 144 -15.55 13.05 4.92
C GLU A 144 -14.65 12.32 3.92
N PHE A 145 -13.57 11.70 4.40
CA PHE A 145 -12.70 10.86 3.58
C PHE A 145 -13.42 9.61 3.05
N HIS A 146 -14.24 8.95 3.87
CA HIS A 146 -15.02 7.78 3.45
C HIS A 146 -16.09 8.16 2.40
N GLU A 147 -16.82 9.25 2.60
CA GLU A 147 -17.84 9.74 1.67
C GLU A 147 -17.25 10.20 0.32
N SER A 148 -16.01 10.68 0.33
CA SER A 148 -15.29 11.10 -0.88
C SER A 148 -14.62 9.97 -1.65
N ARG A 149 -14.45 8.76 -1.07
CA ARG A 149 -13.84 7.60 -1.77
C ARG A 149 -14.59 7.15 -3.03
N GLY A 150 -15.83 7.59 -3.26
CA GLY A 150 -16.61 7.36 -4.51
C GLY A 150 -16.63 8.55 -5.49
N LYS A 151 -16.01 9.68 -5.15
CA LYS A 151 -15.94 10.90 -5.97
C LYS A 151 -14.48 11.33 -6.00
N CYS A 152 -13.78 11.10 -7.12
CA CYS A 152 -12.37 11.48 -7.26
C CYS A 152 -12.14 12.93 -6.79
N GLN A 153 -11.53 13.13 -5.61
CA GLN A 153 -10.83 14.36 -5.22
C GLN A 153 -10.24 14.33 -3.79
N CYS A 154 -8.92 14.53 -3.72
CA CYS A 154 -8.21 15.11 -2.58
C CYS A 154 -8.52 16.63 -2.48
N THR A 155 -9.78 17.00 -2.21
CA THR A 155 -10.21 18.38 -1.89
C THR A 155 -10.59 18.59 -0.42
N ALA A 156 -10.56 17.54 0.41
CA ALA A 156 -11.01 17.60 1.79
C ALA A 156 -10.13 18.44 2.76
N PHE A 157 -8.95 18.93 2.33
CA PHE A 157 -8.10 19.73 3.21
C PHE A 157 -8.40 21.25 3.17
N SER A 158 -9.14 21.77 2.18
CA SER A 158 -9.40 23.22 2.08
C SER A 158 -10.64 23.68 2.85
N ASP A 159 -11.64 22.81 3.08
CA ASP A 159 -12.81 23.12 3.92
C ASP A 159 -12.53 22.90 5.43
N PHE A 160 -11.35 22.36 5.75
CA PHE A 160 -10.81 22.04 7.08
C PHE A 160 -10.84 23.19 8.10
N LEU A 161 -10.87 24.45 7.65
CA LEU A 161 -10.73 25.63 8.51
C LEU A 161 -12.06 26.31 8.90
N MET A 162 -13.21 25.93 8.31
CA MET A 162 -14.45 26.72 8.46
C MET A 162 -15.70 25.85 8.65
N GLY A 163 -15.88 25.24 9.84
CA GLY A 163 -17.21 24.73 10.22
C GLY A 163 -17.28 23.84 11.47
N SER A 164 -18.04 24.29 12.47
CA SER A 164 -18.85 23.55 13.47
C SER A 164 -18.32 22.49 14.47
N SER A 165 -17.02 22.30 14.75
CA SER A 165 -16.61 21.54 15.98
C SER A 165 -16.27 22.45 17.18
N LYS A 166 -16.94 23.61 17.29
CA LYS A 166 -16.68 24.54 18.41
C LYS A 166 -17.36 24.16 19.73
N ASP A 167 -18.23 23.14 19.71
CA ASP A 167 -19.12 22.84 20.83
C ASP A 167 -19.22 21.35 21.23
N LEU A 168 -18.28 20.48 20.81
CA LEU A 168 -18.32 19.04 21.15
C LEU A 168 -18.55 18.81 22.66
N ALA A 169 -17.76 19.49 23.49
CA ALA A 169 -17.81 19.39 24.95
C ALA A 169 -19.16 19.76 25.58
N LYS A 170 -20.00 20.55 24.91
CA LYS A 170 -21.34 20.93 25.42
C LYS A 170 -22.38 19.84 25.23
N HIS A 171 -22.12 18.91 24.31
CA HIS A 171 -23.09 17.91 23.87
C HIS A 171 -22.74 16.49 24.31
N ILE A 172 -21.68 16.34 25.11
CA ILE A 172 -21.21 15.05 25.60
C ILE A 172 -21.15 15.05 27.11
N LYS A 173 -21.53 13.93 27.71
CA LYS A 173 -21.28 13.58 29.10
C LYS A 173 -20.45 12.31 29.12
N VAL A 174 -19.37 12.30 29.88
CA VAL A 174 -18.44 11.15 29.92
C VAL A 174 -18.21 10.75 31.36
N VAL A 175 -18.49 9.49 31.67
CA VAL A 175 -18.24 8.89 32.97
C VAL A 175 -17.30 7.70 32.77
N CYS A 176 -16.18 7.69 33.49
CA CYS A 176 -15.15 6.65 33.43
C CYS A 176 -15.00 6.02 34.82
N ASP A 177 -15.25 4.71 34.95
CA ASP A 177 -15.23 3.99 36.24
C ASP A 177 -16.01 4.69 37.37
N GLY A 178 -17.15 5.31 37.02
CA GLY A 178 -17.99 6.08 37.94
C GLY A 178 -17.54 7.53 38.18
N THR A 179 -16.38 7.94 37.68
CA THR A 179 -15.87 9.32 37.75
C THR A 179 -16.44 10.15 36.59
N ASP A 180 -17.16 11.23 36.90
CA ASP A 180 -17.70 12.14 35.89
C ASP A 180 -16.61 13.10 35.38
N LEU A 181 -16.18 12.90 34.13
CA LEU A 181 -15.15 13.72 33.46
C LEU A 181 -15.73 14.93 32.74
N THR A 182 -17.07 15.06 32.70
CA THR A 182 -17.76 16.11 31.97
C THR A 182 -17.29 17.53 32.34
N PRO A 183 -17.08 17.89 33.62
CA PRO A 183 -16.57 19.22 33.98
C PRO A 183 -15.17 19.49 33.39
N LYS A 184 -14.27 18.51 33.45
CA LYS A 184 -12.91 18.62 32.90
C LYS A 184 -12.94 18.77 31.38
N ILE A 185 -13.79 18.00 30.70
CA ILE A 185 -13.99 18.10 29.25
C ILE A 185 -14.58 19.45 28.84
N GLN A 186 -15.53 19.98 29.61
CA GLN A 186 -16.13 21.30 29.35
C GLN A 186 -15.16 22.47 29.55
N ASP A 187 -14.22 22.33 30.48
CA ASP A 187 -13.15 23.30 30.71
C ASP A 187 -12.10 23.27 29.59
N LEU A 188 -11.59 22.07 29.27
CA LEU A 188 -10.56 21.85 28.24
C LEU A 188 -11.06 22.12 26.82
N LYS A 189 -12.37 21.92 26.58
CA LYS A 189 -13.03 22.07 25.27
C LYS A 189 -12.30 21.35 24.13
N PRO A 190 -12.05 20.03 24.27
CA PRO A 190 -11.43 19.26 23.20
C PRO A 190 -12.34 19.25 21.96
N GLN A 191 -11.73 19.27 20.78
CA GLN A 191 -12.42 19.11 19.50
C GLN A 191 -12.56 17.64 19.10
N CYS A 192 -11.78 16.76 19.71
CA CYS A 192 -11.79 15.33 19.51
C CYS A 192 -11.62 14.63 20.86
N LEU A 193 -12.40 13.58 21.10
CA LEU A 193 -12.21 12.67 22.22
C LEU A 193 -11.90 11.28 21.66
N VAL A 194 -10.87 10.64 22.18
CA VAL A 194 -10.38 9.33 21.71
C VAL A 194 -10.27 8.38 22.89
N PHE A 195 -10.79 7.17 22.72
CA PHE A 195 -10.65 6.03 23.60
C PHE A 195 -9.70 5.04 22.94
N LEU A 196 -8.50 4.90 23.50
CA LEU A 196 -7.42 4.10 22.93
C LEU A 196 -7.25 2.80 23.70
N ASN A 197 -7.04 1.73 22.93
CA ASN A 197 -6.63 0.44 23.43
C ASN A 197 -5.16 0.13 23.10
N ILE A 198 -4.64 0.68 22.01
CA ILE A 198 -3.25 0.47 21.59
C ILE A 198 -2.42 1.77 21.66
N PRO A 199 -1.09 1.68 21.84
CA PRO A 199 -0.21 2.85 21.90
C PRO A 199 -0.08 3.65 20.60
N ARG A 200 -0.46 3.06 19.46
CA ARG A 200 -0.27 3.66 18.14
C ARG A 200 -1.59 4.19 17.60
N TYR A 201 -1.54 5.41 17.09
CA TYR A 201 -2.69 6.09 16.51
C TYR A 201 -2.23 6.96 15.35
N CYS A 202 -3.08 7.12 14.33
CA CYS A 202 -2.85 8.04 13.22
C CYS A 202 -1.45 7.85 12.58
N ALA A 203 -1.22 6.68 11.99
CA ALA A 203 0.04 6.32 11.31
C ALA A 203 1.25 6.19 12.26
N GLY A 204 1.01 5.71 13.48
CA GLY A 204 2.07 5.34 14.43
C GLY A 204 2.47 6.39 15.44
N THR A 205 1.76 7.53 15.53
CA THR A 205 1.95 8.50 16.62
C THR A 205 1.59 7.89 17.98
N MET A 206 2.09 8.48 19.06
CA MET A 206 1.89 7.99 20.44
C MET A 206 1.12 9.02 21.27
N PRO A 207 -0.22 9.04 21.17
CA PRO A 207 -1.02 10.13 21.69
C PRO A 207 -1.10 10.20 23.21
N TRP A 208 -0.82 9.10 23.92
CA TRP A 208 -0.71 9.08 25.38
C TRP A 208 0.60 9.67 25.91
N GLY A 209 1.63 9.74 25.05
CA GLY A 209 2.96 10.23 25.41
C GLY A 209 3.78 9.23 26.24
N ASN A 210 4.91 9.71 26.77
CA ASN A 210 5.83 8.90 27.56
C ASN A 210 5.57 9.09 29.07
N PRO A 211 5.49 8.02 29.88
CA PRO A 211 5.23 8.10 31.32
C PRO A 211 6.36 8.74 32.15
N GLY A 212 7.51 9.05 31.55
CA GLY A 212 8.66 9.63 32.25
C GLY A 212 8.50 11.08 32.71
N GLU A 213 7.50 11.81 32.19
CA GLU A 213 7.35 13.25 32.47
C GLU A 213 6.23 13.56 33.48
N HIS A 214 5.26 12.66 33.69
CA HIS A 214 4.18 12.83 34.67
C HIS A 214 3.67 11.49 35.21
N HIS A 215 3.57 11.37 36.54
CA HIS A 215 3.25 10.14 37.27
C HIS A 215 1.76 9.94 37.60
N ASP A 216 0.87 10.76 37.05
CA ASP A 216 -0.58 10.68 37.37
C ASP A 216 -1.25 9.45 36.75
N PHE A 217 -0.60 8.80 35.77
CA PHE A 217 -1.11 7.64 35.06
C PHE A 217 -0.02 6.59 34.81
N GLU A 218 -0.44 5.34 34.66
CA GLU A 218 0.43 4.24 34.29
C GLU A 218 0.83 4.29 32.79
N PRO A 219 1.93 3.60 32.41
CA PRO A 219 2.26 3.38 31.00
C PRO A 219 1.11 2.71 30.25
N GLN A 220 0.81 3.22 29.06
CA GLN A 220 -0.20 2.63 28.19
C GLN A 220 0.21 1.23 27.74
N ARG A 221 -0.75 0.30 27.82
CA ARG A 221 -0.61 -1.10 27.41
C ARG A 221 -1.88 -1.54 26.67
N HIS A 222 -1.76 -2.62 25.92
CA HIS A 222 -2.86 -3.17 25.11
C HIS A 222 -3.40 -4.50 25.68
N ASP A 223 -2.98 -4.84 26.91
CA ASP A 223 -3.19 -6.13 27.56
C ASP A 223 -3.43 -6.00 29.08
N ASP A 224 -3.75 -4.81 29.57
CA ASP A 224 -3.93 -4.49 30.99
C ASP A 224 -5.40 -4.36 31.42
N GLY A 225 -6.34 -4.50 30.47
CA GLY A 225 -7.76 -4.35 30.67
C GLY A 225 -8.19 -2.90 30.90
N CYS A 226 -7.41 -1.92 30.43
CA CYS A 226 -7.68 -0.50 30.56
C CYS A 226 -7.76 0.20 29.19
N LEU A 227 -8.53 1.29 29.13
CA LEU A 227 -8.59 2.24 28.03
C LEU A 227 -8.01 3.58 28.44
N GLU A 228 -7.22 4.16 27.56
CA GLU A 228 -6.77 5.54 27.69
C GLU A 228 -7.80 6.49 27.08
N VAL A 229 -8.26 7.44 27.90
CA VAL A 229 -9.19 8.50 27.47
C VAL A 229 -8.39 9.78 27.24
N ILE A 230 -8.36 10.22 25.99
CA ILE A 230 -7.56 11.36 25.55
C ILE A 230 -8.46 12.42 24.92
N GLY A 231 -8.29 13.66 25.36
CA GLY A 231 -8.88 14.83 24.71
C GLY A 231 -7.86 15.53 23.82
N PHE A 232 -8.24 15.89 22.60
CA PHE A 232 -7.40 16.74 21.77
C PHE A 232 -8.03 18.11 21.50
N THR A 233 -7.24 19.14 21.75
CA THR A 233 -7.40 20.47 21.17
C THR A 233 -6.75 20.52 19.79
N MET A 234 -7.02 21.58 19.00
CA MET A 234 -6.34 21.77 17.71
C MET A 234 -4.83 21.87 17.86
N THR A 235 -4.36 22.48 18.95
CA THR A 235 -2.93 22.60 19.24
C THR A 235 -2.31 21.23 19.47
N SER A 236 -2.93 20.37 20.28
CA SER A 236 -2.42 19.01 20.54
C SER A 236 -2.53 18.11 19.30
N LEU A 237 -3.56 18.25 18.46
CA LEU A 237 -3.64 17.53 17.19
C LEU A 237 -2.50 17.92 16.25
N ALA A 238 -2.20 19.22 16.15
CA ALA A 238 -1.11 19.71 15.32
C ALA A 238 0.27 19.26 15.84
N ALA A 239 0.43 19.17 17.17
CA ALA A 239 1.67 18.74 17.80
C ALA A 239 1.91 17.22 17.73
N LEU A 240 0.87 16.40 17.50
CA LEU A 240 0.96 14.94 17.54
C LEU A 240 1.98 14.37 16.53
N GLN A 241 2.08 14.98 15.35
CA GLN A 241 3.02 14.56 14.29
C GLN A 241 4.49 14.85 14.61
N VAL A 242 4.77 15.75 15.56
CA VAL A 242 6.13 16.09 16.01
C VAL A 242 6.46 15.47 17.38
N GLY A 243 5.73 14.41 17.77
CA GLY A 243 5.94 13.71 19.04
C GLY A 243 5.22 14.31 20.24
N GLY A 244 4.30 15.27 20.01
CA GLY A 244 3.38 15.74 21.03
C GLY A 244 2.37 14.67 21.45
N HIS A 245 1.66 14.94 22.54
CA HIS A 245 0.63 14.07 23.08
C HIS A 245 -0.70 14.83 23.25
N GLY A 246 -1.79 14.10 23.41
CA GLY A 246 -3.08 14.68 23.78
C GLY A 246 -3.18 14.96 25.28
N GLU A 247 -4.28 15.58 25.69
CA GLU A 247 -4.60 15.77 27.11
C GLU A 247 -5.05 14.43 27.70
N ARG A 248 -4.28 13.91 28.67
CA ARG A 248 -4.60 12.66 29.38
C ARG A 248 -5.75 12.91 30.35
N LEU A 249 -6.92 12.35 30.04
CA LEU A 249 -8.12 12.58 30.84
C LEU A 249 -8.27 11.51 31.92
N HIS A 250 -8.13 10.23 31.56
CA HIS A 250 -8.30 9.09 32.44
C HIS A 250 -7.71 7.80 31.84
N GLN A 251 -7.44 6.79 32.68
CA GLN A 251 -7.23 5.39 32.29
C GLN A 251 -8.29 4.55 33.00
N CYS A 252 -9.14 3.78 32.30
CA CYS A 252 -10.36 3.21 32.88
C CYS A 252 -10.80 1.87 32.28
N ARG A 253 -11.73 1.16 32.95
CA ARG A 253 -12.25 -0.16 32.52
C ARG A 253 -13.68 -0.14 32.00
N GLU A 254 -14.45 0.87 32.36
CA GLU A 254 -15.80 1.09 31.84
C GLU A 254 -15.99 2.57 31.51
N VAL A 255 -16.58 2.84 30.35
CA VAL A 255 -16.96 4.19 29.92
C VAL A 255 -18.44 4.22 29.65
N VAL A 256 -19.11 5.26 30.15
CA VAL A 256 -20.46 5.65 29.73
C VAL A 256 -20.38 7.03 29.07
N LEU A 257 -20.50 7.04 27.75
CA LEU A 257 -20.53 8.23 26.92
C LEU A 257 -21.98 8.52 26.53
N THR A 258 -22.48 9.70 26.86
CA THR A 258 -23.83 10.13 26.48
C THR A 258 -23.75 11.34 25.58
N THR A 259 -24.38 11.28 24.40
CA THR A 259 -24.47 12.40 23.46
C THR A 259 -25.88 13.01 23.45
N SER A 260 -25.97 14.31 23.23
CA SER A 260 -27.26 15.03 23.17
C SER A 260 -27.71 15.39 21.75
N LYS A 261 -26.89 15.09 20.74
CA LYS A 261 -27.17 15.37 19.32
C LYS A 261 -26.42 14.38 18.43
N ALA A 262 -26.66 14.44 17.12
CA ALA A 262 -25.88 13.67 16.16
C ALA A 262 -24.41 14.13 16.12
N ILE A 263 -23.46 13.20 16.25
CA ILE A 263 -22.02 13.49 16.30
C ILE A 263 -21.29 12.48 15.40
N PRO A 264 -20.33 12.94 14.56
CA PRO A 264 -19.43 12.05 13.83
C PRO A 264 -18.60 11.19 14.79
N MET A 265 -18.57 9.89 14.55
CA MET A 265 -17.82 8.89 15.32
C MET A 265 -17.11 7.93 14.37
N GLN A 266 -16.02 7.31 14.82
CA GLN A 266 -15.36 6.23 14.09
C GLN A 266 -14.94 5.11 15.03
N VAL A 267 -14.99 3.88 14.53
CA VAL A 267 -14.59 2.68 15.24
C VAL A 267 -13.54 1.96 14.41
N ASP A 268 -12.30 1.84 14.89
CA ASP A 268 -11.17 1.21 14.19
C ASP A 268 -11.00 1.70 12.72
N GLY A 269 -11.31 2.97 12.45
CA GLY A 269 -11.23 3.57 11.12
C GLY A 269 -12.49 3.52 10.27
N GLU A 270 -13.57 2.86 10.74
CA GLU A 270 -14.89 2.87 10.10
C GLU A 270 -15.75 4.01 10.64
N PRO A 271 -16.06 5.04 9.83
CA PRO A 271 -16.78 6.23 10.30
C PRO A 271 -18.30 6.09 10.20
N CYS A 272 -19.00 6.84 11.03
CA CYS A 272 -20.44 7.06 10.92
C CYS A 272 -20.83 8.39 11.56
N LYS A 273 -22.06 8.84 11.31
CA LYS A 273 -22.67 9.94 12.05
C LYS A 273 -23.75 9.37 12.95
N LEU A 274 -23.46 9.21 14.24
CA LEU A 274 -24.38 8.57 15.17
C LEU A 274 -25.33 9.60 15.78
N GLY A 275 -26.62 9.29 15.82
CA GLY A 275 -27.65 10.07 16.52
C GLY A 275 -27.41 10.15 18.03
N ALA A 276 -28.21 10.98 18.71
CA ALA A 276 -28.12 11.13 20.17
C ALA A 276 -28.32 9.79 20.88
N SER A 277 -27.30 9.34 21.61
CA SER A 277 -27.22 7.97 22.13
C SER A 277 -26.51 7.92 23.48
N CYS A 278 -26.76 6.84 24.21
CA CYS A 278 -25.93 6.40 25.32
C CYS A 278 -25.06 5.24 24.82
N ILE A 279 -23.74 5.39 24.91
CA ILE A 279 -22.76 4.41 24.47
C ILE A 279 -22.04 3.90 25.70
N ARG A 280 -22.06 2.59 25.90
CA ARG A 280 -21.31 1.91 26.95
C ARG A 280 -20.14 1.16 26.35
N ILE A 281 -18.95 1.42 26.89
CA ILE A 281 -17.71 0.75 26.53
C ILE A 281 -17.29 -0.14 27.69
N SER A 282 -17.01 -1.41 27.41
CA SER A 282 -16.58 -2.38 28.41
C SER A 282 -15.68 -3.44 27.80
N LEU A 283 -14.80 -4.03 28.61
CA LEU A 283 -13.92 -5.11 28.15
C LEU A 283 -14.76 -6.31 27.67
N ARG A 284 -14.48 -6.77 26.45
CA ARG A 284 -15.12 -7.93 25.82
C ARG A 284 -14.38 -9.21 26.16
N ASN A 285 -13.14 -9.31 25.69
CA ASN A 285 -12.24 -10.43 25.86
C ASN A 285 -10.80 -10.01 25.53
N GLN A 286 -9.87 -10.95 25.62
CA GLN A 286 -8.51 -10.82 25.12
C GLN A 286 -8.28 -11.77 23.96
N ALA A 287 -7.65 -11.26 22.89
CA ALA A 287 -7.24 -12.06 21.73
C ALA A 287 -5.75 -12.41 21.80
N ASN A 288 -5.41 -13.61 21.34
CA ASN A 288 -4.02 -14.01 21.16
C ASN A 288 -3.45 -13.37 19.90
N MET A 289 -2.41 -12.58 20.04
CA MET A 289 -1.70 -11.95 18.93
C MET A 289 -0.25 -12.42 18.90
N VAL A 290 0.35 -12.46 17.71
CA VAL A 290 1.80 -12.70 17.56
C VAL A 290 2.50 -11.35 17.52
N GLN A 291 3.43 -11.11 18.43
CA GLN A 291 4.33 -9.96 18.39
C GLN A 291 5.66 -10.37 17.74
N LYS A 292 6.11 -9.60 16.75
CA LYS A 292 7.42 -9.82 16.11
C LYS A 292 8.52 -9.51 17.13
N THR A 293 9.43 -10.46 17.33
CA THR A 293 10.56 -10.32 18.25
C THR A 293 11.51 -9.23 17.76
N LYS A 294 11.83 -8.27 18.64
CA LYS A 294 12.90 -7.30 18.36
C LYS A 294 14.23 -8.00 18.56
N ARG A 295 14.93 -8.39 17.50
CA ARG A 295 16.33 -8.82 17.63
C ARG A 295 17.13 -7.62 18.15
N ARG A 296 17.63 -7.71 19.38
CA ARG A 296 18.67 -6.80 19.88
C ARG A 296 19.91 -7.06 19.05
N ASN A 297 20.43 -6.03 18.38
CA ASN A 297 21.83 -6.00 17.95
C ASN A 297 22.70 -5.97 19.21
N SER A 298 22.95 -7.13 19.82
CA SER A 298 24.08 -7.36 20.75
C SER A 298 24.21 -8.86 21.11
N MET A 299 25.23 -9.46 20.49
CA MET A 299 25.93 -10.71 20.83
C MET A 299 25.24 -12.07 20.56
N PRO A 300 26.01 -13.06 20.07
CA PRO A 300 25.50 -14.32 19.57
C PRO A 300 25.22 -15.28 20.73
N VAL A 301 24.04 -15.89 20.74
CA VAL A 301 23.77 -17.05 21.59
C VAL A 301 24.17 -18.30 20.82
N LEU A 302 25.24 -18.92 21.30
CA LEU A 302 25.71 -20.25 20.94
C LEU A 302 24.63 -21.32 21.21
N ASN A 303 24.58 -22.28 20.29
CA ASN A 303 23.97 -23.62 20.34
C ASN A 303 22.44 -23.73 20.27
N ASP A 304 21.94 -24.03 19.06
CA ASP A 304 21.74 -25.43 18.67
C ASP A 304 22.12 -25.62 17.19
N GLN A 305 23.31 -26.18 16.96
CA GLN A 305 23.79 -26.52 15.64
C GLN A 305 23.05 -27.77 15.14
N GLN A 306 22.12 -27.60 14.20
CA GLN A 306 22.22 -28.48 13.03
C GLN A 306 23.53 -28.08 12.34
N PRO A 307 24.46 -29.02 12.06
CA PRO A 307 25.72 -28.67 11.44
C PRO A 307 25.41 -28.10 10.06
N ILE A 308 25.48 -26.77 9.95
CA ILE A 308 25.45 -26.06 8.69
C ILE A 308 26.61 -26.66 7.88
N PRO A 309 26.35 -27.29 6.73
CA PRO A 309 27.42 -27.85 5.92
C PRO A 309 28.43 -26.75 5.61
N GLU A 310 29.73 -26.98 5.89
CA GLU A 310 30.79 -25.99 5.60
C GLU A 310 30.70 -25.44 4.17
N ARG A 311 30.18 -26.26 3.25
CA ARG A 311 29.83 -25.89 1.88
C ARG A 311 28.56 -26.60 1.41
N LEU A 312 27.61 -25.84 0.89
CA LEU A 312 26.43 -26.32 0.18
C LEU A 312 26.75 -26.45 -1.32
N ARG A 313 26.42 -27.60 -1.90
CA ARG A 313 26.48 -27.85 -3.35
C ARG A 313 25.05 -27.76 -3.89
N ILE A 314 24.72 -26.64 -4.52
CA ILE A 314 23.36 -26.34 -4.96
C ILE A 314 23.28 -26.52 -6.47
N ARG A 315 22.38 -27.40 -6.95
CA ARG A 315 22.08 -27.53 -8.38
C ARG A 315 21.13 -26.42 -8.78
N VAL A 316 21.49 -25.66 -9.80
CA VAL A 316 20.72 -24.54 -10.33
C VAL A 316 20.11 -24.95 -11.66
N SER A 317 18.80 -24.74 -11.82
CA SER A 317 18.08 -25.02 -13.07
C SER A 317 17.19 -23.83 -13.42
N ARG A 318 17.11 -23.44 -14.69
CA ARG A 318 16.23 -22.37 -15.15
C ARG A 318 14.89 -22.90 -15.66
N ILE A 319 13.84 -22.11 -15.52
CA ILE A 319 12.50 -22.42 -16.04
C ILE A 319 11.88 -21.16 -16.64
N GLY A 320 11.11 -21.31 -17.72
CA GLY A 320 10.41 -20.19 -18.35
C GLY A 320 9.07 -19.91 -17.66
N MET A 321 8.62 -18.65 -17.74
CA MET A 321 7.33 -18.24 -17.16
C MET A 321 6.14 -19.07 -17.67
N HIS A 322 6.12 -19.39 -18.96
CA HIS A 322 5.06 -20.19 -19.57
C HIS A 322 4.98 -21.62 -19.00
N ASP A 323 6.13 -22.27 -18.78
CA ASP A 323 6.20 -23.62 -18.22
C ASP A 323 5.80 -23.61 -16.73
N TYR A 324 6.14 -22.54 -16.00
CA TYR A 324 5.75 -22.35 -14.61
C TYR A 324 4.23 -22.16 -14.45
N GLU A 325 3.63 -21.29 -15.28
CA GLU A 325 2.19 -21.03 -15.28
C GLU A 325 1.39 -22.29 -15.66
N ALA A 326 1.86 -23.08 -16.62
CA ALA A 326 1.17 -24.28 -17.07
C ALA A 326 1.22 -25.45 -16.06
N LEU A 327 2.27 -25.52 -15.24
CA LEU A 327 2.53 -26.65 -14.34
C LEU A 327 2.08 -26.41 -12.88
N HIS A 328 1.53 -25.23 -12.58
CA HIS A 328 0.78 -24.89 -11.36
C HIS A 328 1.35 -25.55 -10.07
N TYR A 329 2.64 -25.30 -9.77
CA TYR A 329 3.36 -25.73 -8.55
C TYR A 329 3.68 -27.23 -8.41
N ASP A 330 3.51 -28.06 -9.46
CA ASP A 330 3.89 -29.47 -9.43
C ASP A 330 5.42 -29.64 -9.50
N LYS A 331 6.06 -29.91 -8.35
CA LYS A 331 7.53 -29.94 -8.20
C LYS A 331 8.24 -30.94 -9.11
N GLU A 332 7.66 -32.11 -9.35
CA GLU A 332 8.31 -33.13 -10.20
C GLU A 332 8.26 -32.72 -11.67
N LYS A 333 7.11 -32.20 -12.12
CA LYS A 333 6.95 -31.71 -13.49
C LYS A 333 7.77 -30.45 -13.76
N LEU A 334 7.88 -29.54 -12.78
CA LEU A 334 8.73 -28.34 -12.89
C LEU A 334 10.20 -28.75 -13.03
N LYS A 335 10.65 -29.78 -12.31
CA LYS A 335 12.01 -30.33 -12.41
C LYS A 335 12.28 -30.94 -13.78
N GLU A 336 11.32 -31.66 -14.35
CA GLU A 336 11.41 -32.20 -15.72
C GLU A 336 11.38 -31.12 -16.80
N ALA A 337 10.61 -30.05 -16.58
CA ALA A 337 10.50 -28.92 -17.51
C ALA A 337 11.69 -27.93 -17.40
N SER A 338 12.42 -27.95 -16.28
CA SER A 338 13.56 -27.06 -16.05
C SER A 338 14.81 -27.46 -16.85
N VAL A 339 15.59 -26.46 -17.25
CA VAL A 339 16.86 -26.64 -17.95
C VAL A 339 18.01 -26.46 -16.95
N PRO A 340 18.89 -27.45 -16.75
CA PRO A 340 19.99 -27.32 -15.79
C PRO A 340 20.99 -26.24 -16.23
N LEU A 341 21.30 -25.31 -15.32
CA LEU A 341 22.29 -24.25 -15.52
C LEU A 341 23.67 -24.67 -15.01
N GLY A 342 23.74 -25.35 -13.85
CA GLY A 342 25.01 -25.76 -13.27
C GLY A 342 24.91 -26.11 -11.79
N ILE A 343 26.06 -26.17 -11.12
CA ILE A 343 26.15 -26.39 -9.68
C ILE A 343 26.98 -25.26 -9.09
N ILE A 344 26.42 -24.52 -8.13
CA ILE A 344 27.17 -23.56 -7.32
C ILE A 344 27.61 -24.23 -6.03
N VAL A 345 28.80 -23.85 -5.54
CA VAL A 345 29.31 -24.26 -4.24
C VAL A 345 29.47 -23.01 -3.40
N VAL A 346 28.66 -22.89 -2.35
CA VAL A 346 28.60 -21.71 -1.49
C VAL A 346 28.73 -22.14 -0.03
N PRO A 347 29.33 -21.32 0.86
CA PRO A 347 29.28 -21.54 2.31
C PRO A 347 27.84 -21.77 2.80
N GLY A 348 27.63 -22.59 3.82
CA GLY A 348 26.27 -22.95 4.26
C GLY A 348 25.45 -21.81 4.88
N ASP A 349 26.10 -20.68 5.18
CA ASP A 349 25.54 -19.42 5.67
C ASP A 349 25.40 -18.35 4.58
N SER A 350 25.54 -18.72 3.30
CA SER A 350 25.52 -17.76 2.19
C SER A 350 24.13 -17.17 1.94
N ASP A 351 24.09 -15.86 1.71
CA ASP A 351 22.88 -15.15 1.28
C ASP A 351 22.57 -15.37 -0.22
N LEU A 352 21.39 -14.92 -0.64
CA LEU A 352 20.92 -15.07 -2.02
C LEU A 352 21.69 -14.17 -3.00
N GLU A 353 22.33 -13.10 -2.53
CA GLU A 353 23.11 -12.17 -3.37
C GLU A 353 24.46 -12.78 -3.74
N LEU A 354 25.10 -13.47 -2.80
CA LEU A 354 26.26 -14.30 -3.06
C LEU A 354 25.90 -15.46 -3.99
N CYS A 355 24.75 -16.11 -3.78
CA CYS A 355 24.26 -17.15 -4.69
C CYS A 355 24.04 -16.59 -6.11
N ARG A 356 23.44 -15.39 -6.24
CA ARG A 356 23.23 -14.69 -7.52
C ARG A 356 24.56 -14.42 -8.23
N THR A 357 25.55 -13.88 -7.52
CA THR A 357 26.90 -13.63 -8.06
C THR A 357 27.55 -14.93 -8.55
N HIS A 358 27.40 -16.03 -7.83
CA HIS A 358 27.94 -17.33 -8.23
C HIS A 358 27.22 -17.92 -9.47
N ILE A 359 25.92 -17.68 -9.62
CA ILE A 359 25.14 -18.07 -10.80
C ILE A 359 25.50 -17.24 -12.03
N GLU A 360 25.77 -15.94 -11.85
CA GLU A 360 26.24 -15.07 -12.92
C GLU A 360 27.64 -15.50 -13.41
N ARG A 361 28.55 -15.87 -12.50
CA ARG A 361 29.86 -16.44 -12.87
C ARG A 361 29.75 -17.77 -13.62
N LEU A 362 28.76 -18.61 -13.30
CA LEU A 362 28.49 -19.84 -14.07
C LEU A 362 28.17 -19.56 -15.55
N GLN A 363 27.72 -18.34 -15.89
CA GLN A 363 27.48 -17.92 -17.27
C GLN A 363 28.74 -17.41 -17.97
N GLU A 364 29.68 -16.84 -17.23
CA GLU A 364 30.93 -16.28 -17.77
C GLU A 364 31.98 -17.37 -18.04
N GLU A 365 32.04 -18.43 -17.21
CA GLU A 365 33.00 -19.53 -17.36
C GLU A 365 32.63 -20.52 -18.49
N GLY A 366 31.43 -20.43 -19.06
CA GLY A 366 30.94 -21.31 -20.13
C GLY A 366 31.57 -21.10 -21.51
N ASP A 367 32.38 -20.06 -21.71
CA ASP A 367 32.93 -19.68 -23.03
C ASP A 367 34.27 -20.38 -23.36
N GLY A 368 34.76 -21.25 -22.46
CA GLY A 368 36.03 -21.96 -22.59
C GLY A 368 35.90 -23.46 -22.85
N ALA A 369 35.76 -23.85 -24.12
CA ALA A 369 36.06 -25.18 -24.69
C ALA A 369 35.13 -26.38 -24.35
N LYS A 370 34.01 -26.54 -25.08
CA LYS A 370 33.45 -27.81 -25.68
C LYS A 370 32.10 -27.56 -26.40
N PRO A 371 31.61 -28.46 -27.29
CA PRO A 371 30.70 -28.10 -28.38
C PRO A 371 29.26 -27.80 -27.94
N LYS A 372 28.63 -26.87 -28.67
CA LYS A 372 27.31 -26.27 -28.48
C LYS A 372 26.18 -27.29 -28.22
N THR A 373 25.73 -27.36 -26.98
CA THR A 373 24.36 -27.74 -26.60
C THR A 373 23.58 -26.46 -26.21
N LEU A 374 22.26 -26.45 -26.47
CA LEU A 374 21.30 -25.32 -26.46
C LEU A 374 21.19 -24.45 -25.17
N SER A 375 22.12 -24.52 -24.21
CA SER A 375 22.01 -23.81 -22.92
C SER A 375 22.71 -22.45 -22.85
N CYS A 376 23.33 -21.97 -23.93
CA CYS A 376 24.11 -20.72 -23.92
C CYS A 376 23.26 -19.44 -24.13
N GLN A 377 22.10 -19.36 -23.50
CA GLN A 377 21.32 -18.12 -23.43
C GLN A 377 21.57 -17.48 -22.06
N LYS A 378 22.06 -16.23 -22.07
CA LYS A 378 22.23 -15.40 -20.87
C LYS A 378 20.86 -15.21 -20.22
N LEU A 379 20.78 -15.40 -18.89
CA LEU A 379 19.54 -15.16 -18.15
C LEU A 379 19.10 -13.70 -18.34
N SER A 380 17.78 -13.45 -18.45
CA SER A 380 17.23 -12.09 -18.45
C SER A 380 17.69 -11.33 -17.21
N PRO A 381 18.05 -10.03 -17.29
CA PRO A 381 18.40 -9.22 -16.11
C PRO A 381 17.29 -9.12 -15.05
N LYS A 382 16.09 -9.64 -15.33
CA LYS A 382 14.93 -9.67 -14.42
C LYS A 382 14.65 -11.07 -13.82
N TRP A 383 15.60 -12.01 -13.92
CA TRP A 383 15.41 -13.36 -13.37
C TRP A 383 15.31 -13.35 -11.84
N CYS A 384 14.51 -14.28 -11.28
CA CYS A 384 14.34 -14.44 -9.84
C CYS A 384 14.45 -15.90 -9.37
N PHE A 385 14.66 -16.09 -8.06
CA PHE A 385 14.72 -17.41 -7.43
C PHE A 385 13.32 -17.96 -7.18
N LEU A 386 13.16 -19.27 -7.38
CA LEU A 386 11.91 -19.99 -7.25
C LEU A 386 12.10 -21.21 -6.34
N ASP A 387 11.54 -21.10 -5.14
CA ASP A 387 11.44 -22.12 -4.07
C ASP A 387 12.75 -22.77 -3.58
N TYR A 388 12.66 -23.57 -2.50
CA TYR A 388 13.81 -24.12 -1.74
C TYR A 388 14.79 -25.03 -2.52
N GLU A 389 14.50 -25.42 -3.78
CA GLU A 389 15.44 -26.09 -4.70
C GLU A 389 15.84 -25.15 -5.86
N LEU A 390 16.34 -23.95 -5.53
CA LEU A 390 16.95 -22.94 -6.41
C LEU A 390 16.66 -23.08 -7.93
N PHE A 391 15.39 -22.92 -8.30
CA PHE A 391 15.02 -22.72 -9.70
C PHE A 391 15.18 -21.24 -10.04
N VAL A 392 15.65 -20.95 -11.25
CA VAL A 392 15.76 -19.60 -11.76
C VAL A 392 14.65 -19.38 -12.77
N LEU A 393 13.71 -18.50 -12.45
CA LEU A 393 12.65 -18.12 -13.37
C LEU A 393 13.20 -17.10 -14.36
N ASP A 394 13.23 -17.45 -15.64
CA ASP A 394 13.68 -16.61 -16.75
C ASP A 394 12.48 -16.17 -17.60
N PRO A 395 12.03 -14.90 -17.47
CA PRO A 395 10.84 -14.39 -18.17
C PRO A 395 10.98 -14.39 -19.69
N GLU A 396 12.21 -14.41 -20.22
CA GLU A 396 12.50 -14.26 -21.65
C GLU A 396 12.90 -15.58 -22.32
N LEU A 397 12.73 -16.71 -21.62
CA LEU A 397 13.12 -18.01 -22.16
C LEU A 397 12.21 -18.44 -23.31
N VAL A 398 12.67 -18.24 -24.56
CA VAL A 398 11.99 -18.69 -25.78
C VAL A 398 12.53 -20.06 -26.21
N ARG A 399 11.70 -21.12 -26.14
CA ARG A 399 12.04 -22.44 -26.70
C ARG A 399 11.96 -22.40 -28.23
N THR A 400 13.09 -22.54 -28.92
CA THR A 400 13.09 -22.95 -30.33
C THR A 400 12.82 -24.46 -30.39
N GLN A 401 11.58 -24.85 -30.71
CA GLN A 401 11.27 -26.25 -31.00
C GLN A 401 12.10 -26.72 -32.20
N THR A 402 13.07 -27.57 -31.94
CA THR A 402 13.81 -28.29 -32.98
C THR A 402 12.96 -29.47 -33.40
N VAL A 403 12.35 -29.40 -34.58
CA VAL A 403 11.64 -30.53 -35.19
C VAL A 403 12.69 -31.58 -35.59
N GLY A 404 12.94 -32.53 -34.71
CA GLY A 404 13.78 -33.70 -34.97
C GLY A 404 12.95 -34.82 -35.59
N THR A 405 13.23 -35.13 -36.85
CA THR A 405 12.76 -36.33 -37.55
C THR A 405 13.49 -37.56 -37.00
N SER A 406 12.76 -38.59 -36.53
CA SER A 406 13.23 -39.98 -36.59
C SER A 406 12.13 -41.00 -36.21
N ALA A 407 11.87 -41.89 -37.17
CA ALA A 407 11.50 -43.32 -37.06
C ALA A 407 10.27 -43.81 -36.27
N MET A 408 9.36 -44.42 -37.04
CA MET A 408 8.27 -45.36 -36.70
C MET A 408 8.81 -46.68 -36.09
N PRO A 409 8.00 -47.56 -35.45
CA PRO A 409 7.01 -48.38 -36.20
C PRO A 409 5.68 -48.77 -35.49
N ASP A 410 4.75 -49.25 -36.34
CA ASP A 410 3.66 -50.24 -36.16
C ASP A 410 2.47 -49.95 -35.21
N LEU A 411 1.20 -50.32 -35.48
CA LEU A 411 0.62 -51.38 -36.32
C LEU A 411 -0.92 -51.09 -36.54
N VAL A 412 -1.45 -51.38 -37.75
CA VAL A 412 -2.82 -51.87 -38.17
C VAL A 412 -4.12 -51.09 -37.78
N ASP A 413 -5.24 -51.03 -38.54
CA ASP A 413 -5.68 -51.42 -39.89
C ASP A 413 -7.08 -50.77 -40.19
N VAL A 414 -7.33 -50.40 -41.47
CA VAL A 414 -8.56 -50.71 -42.30
C VAL A 414 -9.82 -49.77 -42.22
N PRO A 415 -10.59 -49.55 -43.35
CA PRO A 415 -10.65 -48.27 -44.07
C PRO A 415 -12.08 -47.82 -44.49
N SER A 416 -12.24 -46.73 -45.27
CA SER A 416 -13.08 -46.63 -46.51
C SER A 416 -13.34 -45.18 -47.01
N THR A 417 -12.54 -44.74 -47.99
CA THR A 417 -12.84 -44.19 -49.36
C THR A 417 -14.15 -43.39 -49.68
N PRO A 418 -14.24 -42.65 -50.82
CA PRO A 418 -13.76 -41.29 -51.12
C PRO A 418 -14.90 -40.41 -51.76
N THR A 419 -14.76 -39.12 -52.11
CA THR A 419 -14.48 -38.65 -53.50
C THR A 419 -14.45 -37.11 -53.65
N LYS A 420 -13.33 -36.63 -54.23
CA LYS A 420 -13.14 -35.71 -55.39
C LYS A 420 -13.64 -34.25 -55.37
N GLN A 421 -12.70 -33.27 -55.40
CA GLN A 421 -12.18 -32.49 -56.58
C GLN A 421 -12.98 -31.18 -56.81
N HIS A 422 -12.45 -29.97 -57.09
CA HIS A 422 -11.26 -29.52 -57.81
C HIS A 422 -10.99 -28.01 -57.54
N LEU A 423 -9.71 -27.59 -57.47
CA LEU A 423 -9.14 -26.21 -57.57
C LEU A 423 -9.07 -25.72 -59.06
N PRO A 424 -8.52 -24.53 -59.50
CA PRO A 424 -7.79 -23.41 -58.81
C PRO A 424 -8.02 -21.92 -59.31
N LEU A 425 -7.57 -20.91 -58.53
CA LEU A 425 -6.77 -19.63 -58.76
C LEU A 425 -6.76 -18.83 -60.12
N PRO A 426 -6.12 -17.61 -60.31
CA PRO A 426 -5.32 -16.69 -59.43
C PRO A 426 -5.37 -15.12 -59.71
N ILE A 427 -4.46 -14.35 -59.06
CA ILE A 427 -3.68 -13.12 -59.48
C ILE A 427 -4.14 -11.68 -59.05
N SER A 428 -3.22 -10.95 -58.39
CA SER A 428 -3.16 -9.51 -57.96
C SER A 428 -2.71 -8.53 -59.10
N PRO A 429 -2.24 -7.26 -58.90
CA PRO A 429 -2.65 -6.04 -58.14
C PRO A 429 -2.73 -4.79 -59.11
N PRO A 430 -2.30 -3.53 -58.83
CA PRO A 430 -2.55 -2.51 -57.77
C PRO A 430 -3.14 -1.16 -58.33
N SER A 431 -3.25 -0.10 -57.47
CA SER A 431 -3.17 1.38 -57.73
C SER A 431 -4.34 2.28 -57.26
N THR A 432 -3.96 3.42 -56.67
CA THR A 432 -4.75 4.52 -56.07
C THR A 432 -5.08 5.63 -57.11
N PRO A 433 -5.62 6.82 -56.75
CA PRO A 433 -6.97 7.15 -56.25
C PRO A 433 -7.65 8.28 -57.10
N LEU A 434 -8.97 8.50 -57.01
CA LEU A 434 -9.57 9.80 -57.37
C LEU A 434 -10.86 10.11 -56.57
N LEU A 435 -10.89 11.35 -56.08
CA LEU A 435 -11.99 12.05 -55.38
C LEU A 435 -13.24 12.21 -56.25
N PHE A 436 -14.42 12.07 -55.65
CA PHE A 436 -15.59 12.88 -56.03
C PHE A 436 -16.44 13.24 -54.81
N LEU A 437 -16.70 14.54 -54.67
CA LEU A 437 -17.60 15.18 -53.73
C LEU A 437 -19.04 14.68 -53.90
N TRP A 438 -19.77 14.49 -52.79
CA TRP A 438 -21.18 14.86 -52.79
C TRP A 438 -21.65 15.37 -51.42
N HIS A 439 -22.74 16.13 -51.50
CA HIS A 439 -23.18 17.20 -50.64
C HIS A 439 -24.36 16.73 -49.77
N LEU A 440 -24.42 17.29 -48.56
CA LEU A 440 -25.62 17.74 -47.84
C LEU A 440 -26.64 16.73 -47.25
N SER A 441 -26.83 16.89 -45.93
CA SER A 441 -28.11 17.13 -45.24
C SER A 441 -28.61 16.05 -44.26
N SER A 442 -28.53 16.42 -42.98
CA SER A 442 -29.45 16.20 -41.86
C SER A 442 -30.41 15.00 -41.90
N SER A 443 -30.28 14.05 -40.97
CA SER A 443 -30.89 14.10 -39.62
C SER A 443 -30.88 12.71 -38.94
N HIS A 444 -30.46 12.70 -37.66
CA HIS A 444 -30.61 11.71 -36.57
C HIS A 444 -30.83 10.21 -36.88
N VAL A 445 -29.81 9.35 -36.61
CA VAL A 445 -29.90 8.08 -35.84
C VAL A 445 -28.52 7.72 -35.22
N LEU A 446 -28.55 7.07 -34.05
CA LEU A 446 -27.52 6.55 -33.13
C LEU A 446 -26.33 5.74 -33.73
N PRO A 447 -25.22 5.55 -32.98
CA PRO A 447 -23.88 5.27 -33.50
C PRO A 447 -23.52 3.77 -33.50
N SER A 448 -23.01 3.27 -34.63
CA SER A 448 -22.15 2.07 -34.68
C SER A 448 -21.51 1.96 -36.05
N PHE A 449 -20.38 2.64 -36.22
CA PHE A 449 -19.24 2.25 -37.08
C PHE A 449 -18.17 3.37 -37.18
N CYS A 450 -18.48 4.60 -36.75
CA CYS A 450 -17.57 5.75 -36.91
C CYS A 450 -16.51 5.94 -35.80
N GLN A 451 -16.52 5.15 -34.71
CA GLN A 451 -15.51 5.30 -33.65
C GLN A 451 -14.13 4.74 -34.05
N LEU A 452 -14.05 3.75 -34.95
CA LEU A 452 -12.75 3.21 -35.35
C LEU A 452 -11.98 4.10 -36.34
N LEU A 453 -12.68 4.89 -37.16
CA LEU A 453 -12.01 5.72 -38.17
C LEU A 453 -11.63 7.11 -37.65
N HIS A 454 -12.34 7.64 -36.64
CA HIS A 454 -11.92 8.86 -35.95
C HIS A 454 -10.71 8.61 -35.04
N PHE A 455 -10.59 7.40 -34.48
CA PHE A 455 -9.41 7.00 -33.70
C PHE A 455 -8.17 6.83 -34.60
N ALA A 456 -8.33 6.36 -35.84
CA ALA A 456 -7.22 6.14 -36.76
C ALA A 456 -6.75 7.41 -37.52
N LEU A 457 -7.62 8.42 -37.71
CA LEU A 457 -7.28 9.63 -38.46
C LEU A 457 -6.84 10.81 -37.58
N CYS A 458 -7.15 10.82 -36.27
CA CYS A 458 -6.58 11.81 -35.34
C CYS A 458 -5.10 11.56 -35.00
N CYS A 459 -4.57 10.36 -35.27
CA CYS A 459 -3.17 10.01 -34.97
C CYS A 459 -2.13 10.57 -35.96
N LEU A 460 -2.49 11.40 -36.94
CA LEU A 460 -1.55 11.82 -37.99
C LEU A 460 -1.18 13.31 -38.06
N PHE A 461 -1.74 14.21 -37.26
CA PHE A 461 -1.24 15.58 -37.17
C PHE A 461 -1.59 16.26 -35.83
N PHE A 462 -0.83 15.99 -34.76
CA PHE A 462 -0.60 16.96 -33.69
C PHE A 462 0.73 16.60 -33.02
N THR A 463 1.63 17.57 -32.91
CA THR A 463 2.90 17.43 -32.21
C THR A 463 2.66 16.95 -30.77
N ASP A 464 3.51 16.05 -30.27
CA ASP A 464 3.53 15.65 -28.85
C ASP A 464 3.73 16.88 -27.93
N ASP A 465 4.22 17.99 -28.48
CA ASP A 465 4.35 19.30 -27.85
C ASP A 465 3.03 19.93 -27.38
N ALA A 466 1.85 19.52 -27.87
CA ALA A 466 0.60 20.23 -27.55
C ALA A 466 0.24 20.18 -26.04
N LEU A 467 0.66 19.14 -25.33
CA LEU A 467 0.45 19.00 -23.88
C LEU A 467 1.49 19.82 -23.09
N ILE A 468 2.73 19.90 -23.58
CA ILE A 468 3.76 20.82 -23.08
C ILE A 468 3.33 22.28 -23.30
N ASP A 469 2.75 22.61 -24.45
CA ASP A 469 2.26 23.96 -24.76
C ASP A 469 1.08 24.35 -23.87
N ALA A 470 0.17 23.43 -23.56
CA ALA A 470 -0.89 23.66 -22.59
C ALA A 470 -0.32 23.93 -21.17
N ALA A 471 0.71 23.19 -20.76
CA ALA A 471 1.39 23.41 -19.48
C ALA A 471 2.13 24.76 -19.42
N LYS A 472 2.85 25.14 -20.50
CA LYS A 472 3.54 26.44 -20.62
C LYS A 472 2.58 27.62 -20.54
N ASN A 473 1.39 27.49 -21.12
CA ASN A 473 0.38 28.55 -21.16
C ASN A 473 -0.57 28.56 -19.95
N ASN A 474 -0.38 27.64 -18.98
CA ASN A 474 -1.27 27.48 -17.82
C ASN A 474 -2.75 27.23 -18.21
N ASP A 475 -3.00 26.50 -19.30
CA ASP A 475 -4.34 26.18 -19.78
C ASP A 475 -4.78 24.81 -19.24
N PHE A 476 -5.27 24.81 -18.00
CA PHE A 476 -5.68 23.58 -17.31
C PHE A 476 -6.79 22.81 -18.03
N SER A 477 -7.78 23.51 -18.59
CA SER A 477 -8.91 22.88 -19.29
C SER A 477 -8.43 22.10 -20.51
N LYS A 478 -7.59 22.72 -21.34
CA LYS A 478 -7.00 22.09 -22.51
C LYS A 478 -6.02 20.98 -22.13
N PHE A 479 -5.23 21.20 -21.07
CA PHE A 479 -4.30 20.19 -20.54
C PHE A 479 -5.04 18.90 -20.13
N LYS A 480 -6.14 19.06 -19.39
CA LYS A 480 -7.00 17.96 -18.94
C LYS A 480 -7.66 17.24 -20.11
N GLU A 481 -8.20 17.98 -21.07
CA GLU A 481 -8.81 17.41 -22.28
C GLU A 481 -7.80 16.57 -23.08
N LEU A 482 -6.58 17.09 -23.28
CA LEU A 482 -5.52 16.40 -24.00
C LEU A 482 -5.08 15.11 -23.30
N HIS A 483 -4.96 15.10 -21.96
CA HIS A 483 -4.68 13.88 -21.22
C HIS A 483 -5.83 12.86 -21.31
N GLN A 484 -7.08 13.31 -21.18
CA GLN A 484 -8.27 12.46 -21.35
C GLN A 484 -8.40 11.87 -22.76
N ALA A 485 -7.82 12.54 -23.76
CA ALA A 485 -7.70 12.03 -25.13
C ALA A 485 -6.62 10.94 -25.28
N GLY A 486 -5.94 10.54 -24.19
CA GLY A 486 -4.95 9.47 -24.16
C GLY A 486 -3.50 9.93 -24.36
N LYS A 487 -3.21 11.23 -24.22
CA LYS A 487 -1.82 11.71 -24.30
C LYS A 487 -1.03 11.38 -23.03
N ASP A 488 0.21 10.91 -23.24
CA ASP A 488 1.13 10.56 -22.17
C ASP A 488 1.64 11.80 -21.42
N LEU A 489 1.71 11.69 -20.08
CA LEU A 489 2.25 12.73 -19.19
C LEU A 489 3.76 12.64 -19.04
N MET A 490 4.37 11.52 -19.44
CA MET A 490 5.83 11.28 -19.37
C MET A 490 6.60 11.86 -20.57
N ILE A 491 5.94 12.63 -21.45
CA ILE A 491 6.61 13.26 -22.59
C ILE A 491 7.71 14.23 -22.14
N ARG A 492 8.79 14.27 -22.93
CA ARG A 492 9.95 15.14 -22.70
C ARG A 492 10.20 15.99 -23.93
N ASP A 493 10.56 17.24 -23.71
CA ASP A 493 11.02 18.11 -24.77
C ASP A 493 12.49 17.81 -25.16
N PRO A 494 13.03 18.43 -26.22
CA PRO A 494 14.43 18.21 -26.63
C PRO A 494 15.48 18.59 -25.58
N THR A 495 15.13 19.35 -24.54
CA THR A 495 16.02 19.70 -23.41
C THR A 495 15.89 18.73 -22.23
N GLY A 496 15.20 17.61 -22.43
CA GLY A 496 14.95 16.61 -21.40
C GLY A 496 13.88 17.00 -20.37
N GLN A 497 13.19 18.14 -20.54
CA GLN A 497 12.19 18.61 -19.59
C GLN A 497 10.86 17.89 -19.78
N THR A 498 10.34 17.33 -18.69
CA THR A 498 9.00 16.75 -18.66
C THR A 498 7.92 17.84 -18.62
N VAL A 499 6.67 17.42 -18.83
CA VAL A 499 5.49 18.26 -18.65
C VAL A 499 5.42 18.90 -17.25
N LEU A 500 5.88 18.17 -16.22
CA LEU A 500 5.93 18.68 -14.85
C LEU A 500 6.88 19.88 -14.73
N HIS A 501 8.05 19.85 -15.39
CA HIS A 501 8.98 20.99 -15.41
C HIS A 501 8.32 22.24 -16.01
N HIS A 502 7.59 22.07 -17.12
CA HIS A 502 6.89 23.19 -17.77
C HIS A 502 5.74 23.74 -16.91
N ALA A 503 5.01 22.88 -16.20
CA ALA A 503 3.96 23.29 -15.27
C ALA A 503 4.51 24.04 -14.04
N VAL A 504 5.69 23.62 -13.53
CA VAL A 504 6.41 24.33 -12.47
C VAL A 504 6.92 25.68 -12.99
N LYS A 505 7.54 25.73 -14.18
CA LYS A 505 8.00 26.97 -14.78
C LYS A 505 6.88 27.98 -15.03
N SER A 506 5.69 27.52 -15.40
CA SER A 506 4.51 28.38 -15.56
C SER A 506 3.84 28.74 -14.22
N GLY A 507 4.21 28.09 -13.12
CA GLY A 507 3.64 28.31 -11.79
C GLY A 507 2.21 27.79 -11.65
N SER A 508 1.79 26.88 -12.53
CA SER A 508 0.44 26.31 -12.56
C SER A 508 0.27 25.27 -11.47
N LYS A 509 -0.34 25.66 -10.36
CA LYS A 509 -0.59 24.76 -9.22
C LYS A 509 -1.56 23.65 -9.60
N GLU A 510 -2.55 23.99 -10.43
CA GLU A 510 -3.62 23.11 -10.88
C GLU A 510 -3.09 22.02 -11.80
N ILE A 511 -2.21 22.39 -12.76
CA ILE A 511 -1.58 21.42 -13.66
C ILE A 511 -0.57 20.56 -12.90
N VAL A 512 0.24 21.14 -12.01
CA VAL A 512 1.18 20.38 -11.16
C VAL A 512 0.43 19.34 -10.32
N LYS A 513 -0.65 19.73 -9.64
CA LYS A 513 -1.48 18.82 -8.84
C LYS A 513 -2.05 17.71 -9.70
N TYR A 514 -2.59 18.04 -10.87
CA TYR A 514 -3.17 17.06 -11.79
C TYR A 514 -2.12 16.07 -12.31
N ILE A 515 -0.91 16.52 -12.62
CA ILE A 515 0.18 15.63 -13.05
C ILE A 515 0.57 14.69 -11.91
N ILE A 516 0.75 15.20 -10.68
CA ILE A 516 1.08 14.39 -9.50
C ILE A 516 0.03 13.30 -9.26
N GLU A 517 -1.25 13.59 -9.50
CA GLU A 517 -2.35 12.66 -9.27
C GLU A 517 -2.51 11.58 -10.37
N ASN A 518 -2.05 11.84 -11.60
CA ASN A 518 -2.33 10.99 -12.75
C ASN A 518 -1.09 10.40 -13.45
N ALA A 519 0.11 10.89 -13.14
CA ALA A 519 1.37 10.39 -13.68
C ALA A 519 2.06 9.42 -12.71
N PRO A 520 2.89 8.48 -13.19
CA PRO A 520 3.67 7.59 -12.33
C PRO A 520 4.68 8.39 -11.49
N ALA A 521 4.96 7.93 -10.27
CA ALA A 521 5.83 8.62 -9.31
C ALA A 521 7.25 8.91 -9.84
N GLU A 522 7.72 8.16 -10.83
CA GLU A 522 8.99 8.39 -11.51
C GLU A 522 9.11 9.82 -12.09
N ILE A 523 7.98 10.44 -12.50
CA ILE A 523 7.97 11.77 -13.11
C ILE A 523 8.57 12.87 -12.22
N LEU A 524 8.45 12.71 -10.90
CA LEU A 524 8.91 13.69 -9.90
C LEU A 524 10.43 13.83 -9.86
N ASP A 525 11.09 12.73 -10.21
CA ASP A 525 12.52 12.52 -10.02
C ASP A 525 13.28 12.54 -11.36
N VAL A 526 12.59 12.78 -12.48
CA VAL A 526 13.23 13.00 -13.78
C VAL A 526 14.04 14.29 -13.73
N ALA A 527 15.29 14.22 -14.17
CA ALA A 527 16.17 15.36 -14.33
C ALA A 527 16.22 15.80 -15.80
N GLU A 528 16.25 17.11 -16.03
CA GLU A 528 16.52 17.69 -17.36
C GLU A 528 18.03 17.73 -17.67
N GLU A 529 18.41 18.32 -18.81
CA GLU A 529 19.80 18.32 -19.31
C GLU A 529 20.86 18.90 -18.34
N ASN A 530 20.49 19.86 -17.48
CA ASN A 530 21.37 20.41 -16.44
C ASN A 530 21.33 19.60 -15.12
N GLY A 531 20.69 18.44 -15.12
CA GLY A 531 20.52 17.59 -13.93
C GLY A 531 19.47 18.10 -12.95
N GLU A 532 18.72 19.16 -13.29
CA GLU A 532 17.70 19.73 -12.41
C GLU A 532 16.42 18.88 -12.44
N THR A 533 15.86 18.59 -11.28
CA THR A 533 14.50 18.03 -11.17
C THR A 533 13.46 19.16 -11.12
N SER A 534 12.18 18.80 -11.27
CA SER A 534 11.08 19.76 -11.12
C SER A 534 11.07 20.45 -9.75
N LEU A 535 11.59 19.78 -8.70
CA LEU A 535 11.75 20.37 -7.37
C LEU A 535 12.86 21.44 -7.32
N HIS A 536 13.97 21.25 -8.03
CA HIS A 536 15.04 22.26 -8.13
C HIS A 536 14.52 23.55 -8.75
N GLN A 537 13.71 23.42 -9.82
CA GLN A 537 13.12 24.57 -10.49
C GLN A 537 12.08 25.26 -9.61
N ALA A 538 11.21 24.51 -8.92
CA ALA A 538 10.25 25.08 -7.99
C ALA A 538 10.93 25.86 -6.84
N ALA A 539 12.04 25.32 -6.32
CA ALA A 539 12.84 25.96 -5.27
C ALA A 539 13.54 27.23 -5.78
N ALA A 540 14.14 27.19 -6.97
CA ALA A 540 14.78 28.35 -7.59
C ALA A 540 13.78 29.48 -7.89
N LEU A 541 12.54 29.12 -8.23
CA LEU A 541 11.45 30.07 -8.50
C LEU A 541 10.69 30.52 -7.23
N ARG A 542 11.11 30.07 -6.03
CA ARG A 542 10.47 30.35 -4.73
C ARG A 542 9.00 29.95 -4.66
N GLN A 543 8.60 28.91 -5.40
CA GLN A 543 7.21 28.47 -5.46
C GLN A 543 6.88 27.53 -4.31
N ARG A 544 6.78 28.08 -3.09
CA ARG A 544 6.58 27.31 -1.84
C ARG A 544 5.48 26.26 -1.96
N THR A 545 4.29 26.64 -2.45
CA THR A 545 3.15 25.71 -2.60
C THR A 545 3.45 24.54 -3.53
N ILE A 546 4.14 24.79 -4.65
CA ILE A 546 4.49 23.75 -5.62
C ILE A 546 5.60 22.85 -5.06
N CYS A 547 6.57 23.42 -4.32
CA CYS A 547 7.54 22.63 -3.58
C CYS A 547 6.86 21.71 -2.56
N HIS A 548 5.84 22.19 -1.83
CA HIS A 548 5.08 21.34 -0.91
C HIS A 548 4.42 20.18 -1.65
N TYR A 549 3.72 20.43 -2.75
CA TYR A 549 3.07 19.37 -3.54
C TYR A 549 4.06 18.31 -4.04
N ILE A 550 5.20 18.74 -4.59
CA ILE A 550 6.20 17.81 -5.14
C ILE A 550 6.88 17.00 -4.02
N VAL A 551 7.18 17.62 -2.87
CA VAL A 551 7.79 16.93 -1.72
C VAL A 551 6.81 15.95 -1.07
N GLU A 552 5.55 16.33 -0.91
CA GLU A 552 4.50 15.46 -0.37
C GLU A 552 4.17 14.29 -1.30
N ALA A 553 4.33 14.48 -2.62
CA ALA A 553 4.22 13.41 -3.60
C ALA A 553 5.39 12.40 -3.56
N GLY A 554 6.40 12.62 -2.70
CA GLY A 554 7.51 11.69 -2.50
C GLY A 554 8.74 11.96 -3.35
N ALA A 555 8.92 13.18 -3.89
CA ALA A 555 10.13 13.52 -4.64
C ALA A 555 11.40 13.39 -3.78
N SER A 556 12.50 12.98 -4.41
CA SER A 556 13.79 12.84 -3.75
C SER A 556 14.41 14.20 -3.44
N LEU A 557 14.65 14.46 -2.15
CA LEU A 557 15.29 15.70 -1.68
C LEU A 557 16.83 15.66 -1.81
N MET A 558 17.39 14.48 -2.08
CA MET A 558 18.84 14.25 -2.11
C MET A 558 19.43 14.25 -3.52
N LYS A 559 18.59 14.34 -4.57
CA LYS A 559 19.12 14.48 -5.93
C LYS A 559 19.84 15.82 -6.05
N THR A 560 21.02 15.76 -6.66
CA THR A 560 21.83 16.93 -6.97
C THR A 560 21.79 17.22 -8.46
N ASP A 561 21.78 18.49 -8.82
CA ASP A 561 22.03 18.92 -10.18
C ASP A 561 23.51 18.76 -10.59
N LEU A 562 23.86 19.17 -11.82
CA LEU A 562 25.25 19.12 -12.30
C LEU A 562 26.24 20.02 -11.53
N HIS A 563 25.76 20.96 -10.73
CA HIS A 563 26.59 21.80 -9.86
C HIS A 563 26.75 21.21 -8.46
N GLY A 564 26.12 20.06 -8.18
CA GLY A 564 26.09 19.44 -6.85
C GLY A 564 25.08 20.09 -5.90
N ASP A 565 24.24 21.01 -6.38
CA ASP A 565 23.22 21.64 -5.55
C ASP A 565 22.00 20.72 -5.43
N THR A 566 21.42 20.66 -4.24
CA THR A 566 20.11 20.05 -4.00
C THR A 566 19.02 21.13 -4.12
N ALA A 567 17.75 20.73 -4.11
CA ALA A 567 16.65 21.68 -4.06
C ALA A 567 16.76 22.69 -2.89
N LYS A 568 17.31 22.26 -1.73
CA LYS A 568 17.61 23.14 -0.60
C LYS A 568 18.59 24.25 -1.00
N HIS A 569 19.74 23.87 -1.57
CA HIS A 569 20.75 24.84 -2.03
C HIS A 569 20.19 25.82 -3.05
N ARG A 570 19.27 25.37 -3.93
CA ARG A 570 18.55 26.25 -4.86
C ARG A 570 17.62 27.23 -4.15
N ALA A 571 16.91 26.83 -3.10
CA ALA A 571 16.10 27.74 -2.28
C ALA A 571 16.95 28.78 -1.54
N GLU A 572 18.13 28.39 -1.03
CA GLU A 572 19.09 29.31 -0.39
C GLU A 572 19.67 30.32 -1.37
N LYS A 573 20.11 29.87 -2.56
CA LYS A 573 20.58 30.76 -3.64
C LYS A 573 19.46 31.67 -4.13
N ALA A 574 18.23 31.19 -4.11
CA ALA A 574 17.06 31.99 -4.35
C ALA A 574 16.71 32.90 -3.17
N ASN A 575 17.43 32.93 -2.04
CA ASN A 575 17.14 33.79 -0.88
C ASN A 575 15.75 33.56 -0.26
N ASP A 576 15.30 32.30 -0.21
CA ASP A 576 14.10 31.86 0.53
C ASP A 576 14.50 30.93 1.70
N PRO A 577 14.90 31.50 2.86
CA PRO A 577 15.40 30.74 3.99
C PRO A 577 14.33 29.85 4.64
N ASP A 578 13.05 30.26 4.59
CA ASP A 578 11.94 29.47 5.11
C ASP A 578 11.76 28.18 4.32
N LEU A 579 11.84 28.29 2.98
CA LEU A 579 11.74 27.14 2.08
C LEU A 579 12.97 26.24 2.20
N ALA A 580 14.17 26.80 2.34
CA ALA A 580 15.39 26.03 2.60
C ALA A 580 15.29 25.25 3.91
N ALA A 581 14.82 25.88 4.99
CA ALA A 581 14.59 25.21 6.28
C ALA A 581 13.52 24.12 6.19
N TYR A 582 12.45 24.34 5.43
CA TYR A 582 11.44 23.30 5.15
C TYR A 582 12.05 22.09 4.44
N LEU A 583 12.83 22.32 3.37
CA LEU A 583 13.47 21.26 2.60
C LEU A 583 14.52 20.52 3.42
N GLU A 584 15.29 21.22 4.27
CA GLU A 584 16.27 20.64 5.19
C GLU A 584 15.60 19.75 6.24
N ASN A 585 14.54 20.24 6.89
CA ASN A 585 13.79 19.44 7.86
C ASN A 585 13.25 18.17 7.22
N ARG A 586 12.65 18.28 6.02
CA ARG A 586 12.14 17.11 5.29
C ARG A 586 13.26 16.17 4.82
N GLN A 587 14.42 16.69 4.44
CA GLN A 587 15.58 15.90 4.03
C GLN A 587 16.12 15.08 5.20
N HIS A 588 16.18 15.65 6.41
CA HIS A 588 16.59 14.92 7.61
C HIS A 588 15.65 13.73 7.90
N TYR A 589 14.34 13.91 7.72
CA TYR A 589 13.37 12.81 7.84
C TYR A 589 13.57 11.71 6.77
N GLN A 590 13.86 12.06 5.52
CA GLN A 590 14.16 11.06 4.47
C GLN A 590 15.47 10.31 4.74
N MET A 591 16.45 10.94 5.40
CA MET A 591 17.70 10.30 5.80
C MET A 591 17.52 9.34 6.98
N ILE A 592 16.75 9.72 8.02
CA ILE A 592 16.45 8.81 9.14
C ILE A 592 15.71 7.56 8.65
N GLN A 593 14.75 7.73 7.73
CA GLN A 593 14.04 6.59 7.12
C GLN A 593 14.96 5.68 6.28
N ARG A 594 16.03 6.21 5.68
CA ARG A 594 17.02 5.43 4.92
C ARG A 594 18.10 4.81 5.82
N GLU A 595 18.54 5.48 6.88
CA GLU A 595 19.48 4.92 7.85
C GLU A 595 18.85 3.77 8.65
N ASP A 596 17.55 3.85 8.95
CA ASP A 596 16.77 2.73 9.52
C ASP A 596 16.60 1.56 8.52
N GLN A 597 16.74 1.82 7.21
CA GLN A 597 16.75 0.79 6.15
C GLN A 597 18.16 0.20 5.92
N GLU A 598 19.23 0.99 6.05
CA GLU A 598 20.62 0.55 5.87
C GLU A 598 21.23 -0.10 7.12
N THR A 599 20.82 0.28 8.33
CA THR A 599 21.22 -0.40 9.58
C THR A 599 20.40 -1.68 9.87
N ALA A 600 19.44 -1.99 8.99
CA ALA A 600 18.64 -3.22 9.02
C ALA A 600 19.17 -4.33 8.08
N VAL A 601 20.39 -4.18 7.54
CA VAL A 601 21.09 -5.23 6.76
C VAL A 601 21.82 -6.20 7.68
#